data_AF-A0A3D5VFS8-F1
#
_entry.id   AF-A0A3D5VFS8-F1
#
_cell.length_a   1.000
_cell.length_b   1.000
_cell.length_c   1.000
_cell.angle_alpha   90.00
_cell.angle_beta   90.00
_cell.angle_gamma   90.00
#
_symmetry.space_group_name_H-M   'P 1'
#
loop_
_entity.id
_entity.type
_entity.pdbx_description
1 polymer ?
#
loop_
_entity_poly.entity_id
_entity_poly.type
_entity_poly.pdbx_seq_one_letter_code
_entity_poly.pdbx_strand_id
1 'polypeptide(L)'
;IAAPKEFERDIYFERCLPVEVLAKRGPKTLVFGPLKPVGLIDPRTGKQPYAVVQLRREDASSSMFNLVGFQTNLAWGEQKRVFRLIPGLEQAEFSRFGVMHRNSFVNSPRVLAKNYQLREFPGVYIAGQLAGVEGYLESTGSGLVAALDLWGSLTGRVVELPPETLLGAMAAYVSRQNSDFQPMNANFGLLPPIAENLPKMQRRQKYSERSRKKLLLLARNLTL
;
A
#
# COMPACT_ATOMS: atom_id res chain seq x y z
N ILE A 1 20.05 17.91 -2.20
CA ILE A 1 19.04 17.21 -1.36
C ILE A 1 18.77 18.15 -0.20
N ALA A 2 17.52 18.52 0.08
CA ALA A 2 17.22 19.35 1.25
C ALA A 2 17.68 18.58 2.50
N ALA A 3 18.38 19.25 3.41
CA ALA A 3 18.86 18.60 4.62
C ALA A 3 17.66 18.19 5.49
N PRO A 4 17.50 16.90 5.84
CA PRO A 4 16.44 16.48 6.75
C PRO A 4 16.65 17.12 8.12
N LYS A 5 15.56 17.49 8.80
CA LYS A 5 15.63 17.99 10.18
C LYS A 5 16.10 16.86 11.11
N GLU A 6 16.72 17.18 12.24
CA GLU A 6 17.37 16.20 13.15
C GLU A 6 16.43 15.07 13.65
N PHE A 7 15.11 15.29 13.63
CA PHE A 7 14.09 14.30 13.98
C PHE A 7 13.57 13.46 12.79
N GLU A 8 13.92 13.82 11.56
CA GLU A 8 13.65 13.07 10.33
C GLU A 8 14.73 11.99 10.16
N ARG A 9 14.76 11.01 11.07
CA ARG A 9 15.56 9.80 10.87
C ARG A 9 15.10 9.13 9.57
N ASP A 10 16.06 8.69 8.74
CA ASP A 10 15.88 8.02 7.44
C ASP A 10 15.19 6.64 7.53
N ILE A 11 14.07 6.53 8.25
CA ILE A 11 13.22 5.35 8.29
C ILE A 11 12.17 5.55 7.21
N TYR A 12 12.54 5.18 5.98
CA TYR A 12 11.59 5.17 4.88
C TYR A 12 10.80 3.87 4.88
N PHE A 13 9.53 3.96 4.54
CA PHE A 13 8.76 2.78 4.18
C PHE A 13 9.33 2.19 2.88
N GLU A 14 9.84 0.97 2.92
CA GLU A 14 10.58 0.34 1.79
C GLU A 14 9.77 0.27 0.48
N ARG A 15 8.43 0.28 0.53
CA ARG A 15 7.60 0.33 -0.69
C ARG A 15 7.32 1.74 -1.20
N CYS A 16 7.64 2.79 -0.45
CA CYS A 16 7.39 4.20 -0.78
C CYS A 16 8.68 5.03 -0.66
N LEU A 17 9.74 4.57 -1.34
CA LEU A 17 11.03 5.27 -1.34
C LEU A 17 11.04 6.45 -2.32
N PRO A 18 11.71 7.56 -1.97
CA PRO A 18 11.97 8.64 -2.90
C PRO A 18 12.75 8.16 -4.13
N VAL A 19 12.42 8.70 -5.31
CA VAL A 19 13.06 8.34 -6.59
C VAL A 19 14.58 8.53 -6.57
N GLU A 20 15.06 9.56 -5.88
CA GLU A 20 16.49 9.84 -5.70
C GLU A 20 17.18 8.84 -4.76
N VAL A 21 16.45 8.24 -3.81
CA VAL A 21 16.98 7.16 -2.96
C VAL A 21 17.06 5.87 -3.77
N LEU A 22 16.03 5.57 -4.58
CA LEU A 22 16.06 4.44 -5.51
C LEU A 22 17.21 4.55 -6.52
N ALA A 23 17.45 5.74 -7.07
CA ALA A 23 18.54 6.00 -8.01
C ALA A 23 19.92 5.69 -7.38
N LYS A 24 20.12 6.02 -6.11
CA LYS A 24 21.37 5.73 -5.37
C LYS A 24 21.60 4.24 -5.12
N ARG A 25 20.54 3.43 -5.03
CA ARG A 25 20.64 1.98 -4.80
C ARG A 25 21.24 1.21 -5.99
N GLY A 26 21.31 1.83 -7.17
CA GLY A 26 22.01 1.25 -8.31
C GLY A 26 21.52 1.81 -9.65
N PRO A 27 22.37 1.74 -10.71
CA PRO A 27 22.09 2.38 -11.99
C PRO A 27 20.86 1.82 -12.72
N LYS A 28 20.49 0.57 -12.46
CA LYS A 28 19.31 -0.09 -13.07
C LYS A 28 18.09 -0.12 -12.14
N THR A 29 18.20 0.34 -10.90
CA THR A 29 17.13 0.21 -9.89
C THR A 29 15.82 0.82 -10.37
N LEU A 30 15.89 2.01 -10.96
CA LEU A 30 14.70 2.71 -11.46
C LEU A 30 13.98 1.94 -12.59
N VAL A 31 14.71 1.23 -13.45
CA VAL A 31 14.16 0.44 -14.58
C VAL A 31 13.40 -0.79 -14.10
N PHE A 32 13.70 -1.29 -12.90
CA PHE A 32 12.92 -2.37 -12.28
C PHE A 32 11.75 -1.86 -11.42
N GLY A 33 11.73 -0.56 -11.10
CA GLY A 33 10.72 0.11 -10.29
C GLY A 33 9.85 1.08 -11.12
N PRO A 34 9.91 2.40 -10.85
CA PRO A 34 8.99 3.37 -11.46
C PRO A 34 9.19 3.55 -12.96
N LEU A 35 10.35 3.16 -13.52
CA LEU A 35 10.63 3.28 -14.95
C LEU A 35 10.39 2.00 -15.76
N LYS A 36 9.72 1.01 -15.17
CA LYS A 36 9.59 -0.32 -15.75
C LYS A 36 8.72 -0.32 -17.02
N PRO A 37 9.24 -0.79 -18.17
CA PRO A 37 8.52 -0.75 -19.46
C PRO A 37 7.64 -1.98 -19.74
N VAL A 38 7.49 -2.90 -18.79
CA VAL A 38 6.88 -4.22 -19.04
C VAL A 38 5.43 -4.08 -19.48
N GLY A 39 5.10 -4.72 -20.61
CA GLY A 39 3.76 -4.73 -21.19
C GLY A 39 3.47 -3.52 -22.09
N LEU A 40 4.46 -2.65 -22.32
CA LEU A 40 4.35 -1.51 -23.22
C LEU A 40 5.18 -1.76 -24.47
N ILE A 41 4.60 -1.46 -25.64
CA ILE A 41 5.29 -1.47 -26.92
C ILE A 41 5.31 -0.04 -27.43
N ASP A 42 6.49 0.49 -27.71
CA ASP A 42 6.63 1.81 -28.32
C ASP A 42 6.17 1.75 -29.78
N PRO A 43 5.10 2.48 -30.16
CA PRO A 43 4.58 2.44 -31.53
C PRO A 43 5.57 2.95 -32.57
N ARG A 44 6.57 3.75 -32.18
CA ARG A 44 7.60 4.28 -33.09
C ARG A 44 8.60 3.22 -33.51
N THR A 45 8.85 2.23 -32.63
CA THR A 45 9.89 1.22 -32.84
C THR A 45 9.34 -0.20 -32.95
N GLY A 46 8.07 -0.42 -32.59
CA GLY A 46 7.45 -1.74 -32.50
C GLY A 46 8.04 -2.64 -31.42
N LYS A 47 8.86 -2.09 -30.51
CA LYS A 47 9.61 -2.84 -29.49
C LYS A 47 9.30 -2.31 -28.10
N GLN A 48 9.57 -3.14 -27.08
CA GLN A 48 9.51 -2.67 -25.69
C GLN A 48 10.62 -1.62 -25.48
N PRO A 49 10.30 -0.41 -24.97
CA PRO A 49 11.31 0.60 -24.69
C PRO A 49 12.23 0.16 -23.55
N TYR A 50 13.41 0.80 -23.44
CA TYR A 50 14.34 0.52 -22.34
C TYR A 50 13.76 0.90 -20.97
N ALA A 51 13.10 2.05 -20.91
CA ALA A 51 12.51 2.63 -19.71
C ALA A 51 11.37 3.57 -20.12
N VAL A 52 10.42 3.79 -19.22
CA VAL A 52 9.29 4.71 -19.45
C VAL A 52 9.05 5.59 -18.25
N VAL A 53 8.47 6.76 -18.45
CA VAL A 53 7.81 7.51 -17.39
C VAL A 53 6.32 7.48 -17.68
N GLN A 54 5.53 7.05 -16.71
CA GLN A 54 4.08 6.99 -16.87
C GLN A 54 3.45 8.24 -16.24
N LEU A 55 2.51 8.82 -16.98
CA LEU A 55 1.68 9.93 -16.54
C LEU A 55 0.26 9.41 -16.29
N ARG A 56 -0.31 9.75 -15.13
CA ARG A 56 -1.70 9.45 -14.82
C ARG A 56 -2.49 10.74 -14.71
N ARG A 57 -3.63 10.80 -15.41
CA ARG A 57 -4.57 11.92 -15.29
C ARG A 57 -5.07 12.04 -13.85
N GLU A 58 -5.02 13.25 -13.29
CA GLU A 58 -5.47 13.54 -11.92
C GLU A 58 -6.81 14.29 -11.89
N ASP A 59 -7.13 15.07 -12.92
CA ASP A 59 -8.36 15.87 -13.00
C ASP A 59 -9.28 15.44 -14.15
N ALA A 60 -10.57 15.74 -14.02
CA ALA A 60 -11.56 15.42 -15.05
C ALA A 60 -11.30 16.15 -16.37
N SER A 61 -10.83 17.40 -16.30
CA SER A 61 -10.48 18.24 -17.45
C SER A 61 -9.23 17.78 -18.20
N SER A 62 -8.49 16.79 -17.70
CA SER A 62 -7.23 16.33 -18.29
C SER A 62 -6.19 17.44 -18.45
N SER A 63 -6.20 18.42 -17.53
CA SER A 63 -5.25 19.52 -17.48
C SER A 63 -4.05 19.21 -16.58
N MET A 64 -4.18 18.22 -15.69
CA MET A 64 -3.16 17.84 -14.72
C MET A 64 -2.85 16.34 -14.80
N PHE A 65 -1.56 16.04 -14.87
CA PHE A 65 -1.03 14.69 -14.90
C PHE A 65 0.03 14.51 -13.81
N ASN A 66 -0.04 13.38 -13.11
CA ASN A 66 0.93 13.00 -12.10
C ASN A 66 1.95 12.00 -12.65
N LEU A 67 3.21 12.13 -12.21
CA LEU A 67 4.30 11.20 -12.50
C LEU A 67 4.15 9.95 -11.60
N VAL A 68 3.80 8.83 -12.21
CA VAL A 68 3.53 7.59 -11.47
C VAL A 68 4.82 7.04 -10.87
N GLY A 69 4.86 6.90 -9.55
CA GLY A 69 5.99 6.31 -8.82
C GLY A 69 7.16 7.27 -8.58
N PHE A 70 6.99 8.57 -8.80
CA PHE A 70 8.00 9.61 -8.61
C PHE A 70 7.84 10.37 -7.29
N GLN A 71 7.59 9.64 -6.20
CA GLN A 71 7.66 10.22 -4.85
C GLN A 71 9.07 10.80 -4.64
N THR A 72 9.21 12.00 -4.06
CA THR A 72 10.52 12.66 -3.98
C THR A 72 10.61 13.67 -2.83
N ASN A 73 11.84 13.83 -2.31
CA ASN A 73 12.28 14.88 -1.38
C ASN A 73 13.28 15.86 -2.02
N LEU A 74 13.44 15.82 -3.35
CA LEU A 74 14.23 16.81 -4.07
C LEU A 74 13.68 18.21 -3.84
N ALA A 75 14.57 19.20 -3.71
CA ALA A 75 14.16 20.60 -3.70
C ALA A 75 13.43 20.94 -5.00
N TRP A 76 12.45 21.85 -4.96
CA TRP A 76 11.58 22.13 -6.11
C TRP A 76 12.35 22.58 -7.36
N GLY A 77 13.44 23.35 -7.20
CA GLY A 77 14.32 23.71 -8.30
C GLY A 77 14.97 22.49 -8.97
N GLU A 78 15.36 21.50 -8.19
CA GLU A 78 15.93 20.25 -8.67
C GLU A 78 14.89 19.33 -9.31
N GLN A 79 13.66 19.29 -8.77
CA GLN A 79 12.55 18.60 -9.42
C GLN A 79 12.31 19.16 -10.82
N LYS A 80 12.22 20.49 -10.94
CA LYS A 80 12.05 21.16 -12.24
C LYS A 80 13.20 20.85 -13.20
N ARG A 81 14.44 20.88 -12.72
CA ARG A 81 15.64 20.58 -13.53
C ARG A 81 15.66 19.14 -14.00
N VAL A 82 15.46 18.18 -13.11
CA VAL A 82 15.59 16.74 -13.38
C VAL A 82 14.41 16.22 -14.20
N PHE A 83 13.17 16.60 -13.87
CA PHE A 83 12.00 16.08 -14.57
C PHE A 83 11.86 16.63 -15.99
N ARG A 84 12.46 17.77 -16.31
CA ARG A 84 12.58 18.27 -17.70
C ARG A 84 13.58 17.50 -18.56
N LEU A 85 14.39 16.62 -17.98
CA LEU A 85 15.25 15.71 -18.74
C LEU A 85 14.46 14.51 -19.31
N ILE A 86 13.21 14.31 -18.88
CA ILE A 86 12.35 13.23 -19.36
C ILE A 86 11.81 13.61 -20.74
N PRO A 87 11.96 12.75 -21.77
CA PRO A 87 11.43 13.03 -23.09
C PRO A 87 9.92 13.30 -23.07
N GLY A 88 9.49 14.40 -23.68
CA GLY A 88 8.11 14.88 -23.69
C GLY A 88 7.75 15.83 -22.53
N LEU A 89 8.63 16.01 -21.54
CA LEU A 89 8.44 16.93 -20.41
C LEU A 89 9.41 18.12 -20.42
N GLU A 90 10.12 18.34 -21.53
CA GLU A 90 11.16 19.37 -21.65
C GLU A 90 10.61 20.78 -21.33
N GLN A 91 9.37 21.03 -21.74
CA GLN A 91 8.64 22.29 -21.52
C GLN A 91 7.50 22.14 -20.50
N ALA A 92 7.51 21.10 -19.67
CA ALA A 92 6.45 20.89 -18.70
C ALA A 92 6.34 22.07 -17.72
N GLU A 93 5.09 22.43 -17.43
CA GLU A 93 4.69 23.29 -16.33
C GLU A 93 4.32 22.42 -15.12
N PHE A 94 4.86 22.76 -13.95
CA PHE A 94 4.65 21.99 -12.73
C PHE A 94 3.65 22.72 -11.83
N SER A 95 2.37 22.31 -11.89
CA SER A 95 1.31 22.88 -11.04
C SER A 95 1.50 22.55 -9.56
N ARG A 96 2.13 21.40 -9.26
CA ARG A 96 2.45 20.95 -7.90
C ARG A 96 3.75 20.15 -7.89
N PHE A 97 4.62 20.44 -6.93
CA PHE A 97 5.86 19.68 -6.70
C PHE A 97 5.63 18.50 -5.75
N GLY A 98 6.41 17.45 -5.95
CA GLY A 98 6.41 16.27 -5.10
C GLY A 98 6.96 16.59 -3.70
N VAL A 99 6.39 15.93 -2.71
CA VAL A 99 6.84 15.96 -1.32
C VAL A 99 6.66 14.55 -0.73
N MET A 100 7.56 14.11 0.15
CA MET A 100 7.25 12.96 0.99
C MET A 100 6.47 13.41 2.22
N HIS A 101 5.39 12.69 2.48
CA HIS A 101 4.59 12.89 3.68
C HIS A 101 5.10 11.99 4.79
N ARG A 102 5.15 12.54 6.01
CA ARG A 102 5.35 11.75 7.22
C ARG A 102 4.05 10.98 7.51
N ASN A 103 4.16 9.66 7.65
CA ASN A 103 3.07 8.82 8.11
C ASN A 103 3.21 8.56 9.62
N SER A 104 2.11 8.75 10.35
CA SER A 104 2.00 8.41 11.77
C SER A 104 1.15 7.15 11.92
N PHE A 105 1.64 6.19 12.70
CA PHE A 105 0.94 4.96 13.04
C PHE A 105 1.32 4.54 14.47
N VAL A 106 0.44 3.80 15.14
CA VAL A 106 0.73 3.23 16.46
C VAL A 106 1.52 1.94 16.31
N ASN A 107 2.26 1.54 17.36
CA ASN A 107 2.83 0.18 17.41
C ASN A 107 1.70 -0.82 17.66
N SER A 108 0.96 -1.14 16.59
CA SER A 108 -0.25 -1.94 16.62
C SER A 108 -0.07 -3.30 17.29
N PRO A 109 1.04 -4.04 17.06
CA PRO A 109 1.25 -5.31 17.76
C PRO A 109 1.23 -5.20 19.28
N ARG A 110 1.69 -4.07 19.81
CA ARG A 110 1.71 -3.80 21.24
C ARG A 110 0.34 -3.39 21.79
N VAL A 111 -0.41 -2.57 21.04
CA VAL A 111 -1.60 -1.88 21.59
C VAL A 111 -2.94 -2.39 21.05
N LEU A 112 -2.98 -3.02 19.88
CA LEU A 112 -4.21 -3.47 19.21
C LEU A 112 -4.41 -4.99 19.30
N ALA A 113 -5.67 -5.38 19.43
CA ALA A 113 -6.16 -6.72 19.18
C ALA A 113 -6.52 -6.92 17.70
N LYS A 114 -6.84 -8.17 17.30
CA LYS A 114 -7.17 -8.53 15.90
C LYS A 114 -8.42 -7.83 15.36
N ASN A 115 -9.27 -7.33 16.23
CA ASN A 115 -10.46 -6.55 15.89
C ASN A 115 -10.18 -5.04 15.79
N TYR A 116 -8.92 -4.61 15.80
CA TYR A 116 -8.50 -3.21 15.84
C TYR A 116 -8.89 -2.44 17.12
N GLN A 117 -9.36 -3.14 18.15
CA GLN A 117 -9.62 -2.55 19.46
C GLN A 117 -8.31 -2.37 20.25
N LEU A 118 -8.21 -1.30 21.02
CA LEU A 118 -7.14 -1.11 22.00
C LEU A 118 -7.27 -2.16 23.11
N ARG A 119 -6.18 -2.87 23.41
CA ARG A 119 -6.15 -3.91 24.45
C ARG A 119 -6.43 -3.36 25.85
N GLU A 120 -5.95 -2.15 26.14
CA GLU A 120 -6.10 -1.50 27.44
C GLU A 120 -7.38 -0.66 27.55
N PHE A 121 -8.04 -0.37 26.43
CA PHE A 121 -9.22 0.51 26.37
C PHE A 121 -10.35 -0.17 25.59
N PRO A 122 -11.11 -1.10 26.22
CA PRO A 122 -12.25 -1.74 25.60
C PRO A 122 -13.26 -0.72 25.05
N GLY A 123 -13.79 -0.97 23.85
CA GLY A 123 -14.69 -0.06 23.14
C GLY A 123 -13.99 1.05 22.33
N VAL A 124 -12.67 1.21 22.45
CA VAL A 124 -11.90 2.17 21.64
C VAL A 124 -11.15 1.44 20.52
N TYR A 125 -11.35 1.88 19.28
CA TYR A 125 -10.78 1.25 18.08
C TYR A 125 -9.88 2.22 17.33
N ILE A 126 -8.81 1.68 16.74
CA ILE A 126 -7.93 2.42 15.82
C ILE A 126 -7.89 1.67 14.49
N ALA A 127 -8.37 2.32 13.44
CA ALA A 127 -8.39 1.79 12.08
C ALA A 127 -7.69 2.76 11.10
N GLY A 128 -7.50 2.32 9.86
CA GLY A 128 -6.85 3.09 8.81
C GLY A 128 -5.34 3.15 8.97
N GLN A 129 -4.72 4.14 8.33
CA GLN A 129 -3.28 4.34 8.36
C GLN A 129 -2.70 4.39 9.79
N LEU A 130 -3.46 4.96 10.73
CA LEU A 130 -3.03 5.04 12.13
C LEU A 130 -2.85 3.65 12.77
N ALA A 131 -3.59 2.64 12.30
CA ALA A 131 -3.47 1.25 12.73
C ALA A 131 -2.33 0.47 12.03
N GLY A 132 -1.59 1.12 11.13
CA GLY A 132 -0.50 0.47 10.39
C GLY A 132 -0.96 -0.36 9.19
N VAL A 133 -2.05 0.04 8.52
CA VAL A 133 -2.40 -0.47 7.19
C VAL A 133 -2.16 0.61 6.13
N GLU A 134 -1.77 0.22 4.92
CA GLU A 134 -1.56 1.17 3.82
C GLU A 134 -2.47 0.90 2.63
N GLY A 135 -3.07 1.97 2.11
CA GLY A 135 -3.99 1.93 0.99
C GLY A 135 -5.44 2.23 1.40
N TYR A 136 -6.21 2.74 0.44
CA TYR A 136 -7.59 3.16 0.69
C TYR A 136 -8.49 1.96 1.03
N LEU A 137 -8.34 0.85 0.31
CA LEU A 137 -9.14 -0.35 0.54
C LEU A 137 -8.80 -1.01 1.88
N GLU A 138 -7.52 -1.05 2.22
CA GLU A 138 -7.02 -1.55 3.48
C GLU A 138 -7.51 -0.71 4.65
N SER A 139 -7.48 0.62 4.50
CA SER A 139 -7.97 1.55 5.51
C SER A 139 -9.47 1.39 5.75
N THR A 140 -10.28 1.40 4.67
CA THR A 140 -11.72 1.14 4.75
C THR A 140 -12.00 -0.25 5.33
N GLY A 141 -11.24 -1.26 4.91
CA GLY A 141 -11.36 -2.63 5.37
C GLY A 141 -11.10 -2.78 6.87
N SER A 142 -10.05 -2.15 7.40
CA SER A 142 -9.78 -2.14 8.85
C SER A 142 -10.90 -1.48 9.65
N GLY A 143 -11.48 -0.38 9.14
CA GLY A 143 -12.64 0.25 9.74
C GLY A 143 -13.86 -0.66 9.75
N LEU A 144 -14.08 -1.42 8.67
CA LEU A 144 -15.14 -2.43 8.61
C LEU A 144 -14.94 -3.54 9.66
N VAL A 145 -13.71 -4.03 9.86
CA VAL A 145 -13.43 -5.05 10.91
C VAL A 145 -13.74 -4.50 12.29
N ALA A 146 -13.28 -3.29 12.59
CA ALA A 146 -13.58 -2.62 13.86
C ALA A 146 -15.10 -2.44 14.08
N ALA A 147 -15.82 -2.02 13.04
CA ALA A 147 -17.27 -1.81 13.11
C ALA A 147 -18.04 -3.13 13.30
N LEU A 148 -17.62 -4.21 12.64
CA LEU A 148 -18.22 -5.54 12.82
C LEU A 148 -18.03 -6.08 14.23
N ASP A 149 -16.86 -5.85 14.83
CA ASP A 149 -16.59 -6.22 16.22
C ASP A 149 -17.45 -5.40 17.20
N LEU A 150 -17.51 -4.08 17.01
CA LEU A 150 -18.36 -3.22 17.84
C LEU A 150 -19.83 -3.62 17.74
N TRP A 151 -20.33 -3.86 16.53
CA TRP A 151 -21.70 -4.35 16.32
C TRP A 151 -21.91 -5.70 17.00
N GLY A 152 -20.95 -6.62 16.88
CA GLY A 152 -20.98 -7.90 17.57
C GLY A 152 -21.09 -7.72 19.09
N SER A 153 -20.24 -6.90 19.69
CA SER A 153 -20.26 -6.59 21.12
C SER A 153 -21.60 -6.03 21.59
N LEU A 154 -22.23 -5.15 20.80
CA LEU A 154 -23.53 -4.56 21.12
C LEU A 154 -24.71 -5.55 20.97
N THR A 155 -24.55 -6.58 20.13
CA THR A 155 -25.60 -7.56 19.82
C THR A 155 -25.38 -8.93 20.47
N GLY A 156 -24.33 -9.08 21.28
CA GLY A 156 -23.96 -10.36 21.90
C GLY A 156 -23.43 -11.39 20.90
N ARG A 157 -22.89 -10.95 19.76
CA ARG A 157 -22.34 -11.78 18.69
C ARG A 157 -20.82 -11.61 18.59
N VAL A 158 -20.13 -12.66 18.18
CA VAL A 158 -18.69 -12.59 17.91
C VAL A 158 -18.49 -12.61 16.40
N VAL A 159 -17.85 -11.57 15.86
CA VAL A 159 -17.56 -11.46 14.42
C VAL A 159 -16.06 -11.36 14.22
N GLU A 160 -15.43 -12.47 13.84
CA GLU A 160 -14.01 -12.50 13.46
C GLU A 160 -13.88 -12.83 11.97
N LEU A 161 -13.13 -12.01 11.24
CA LEU A 161 -12.85 -12.30 9.83
C LEU A 161 -11.83 -13.44 9.71
N PRO A 162 -12.10 -14.46 8.86
CA PRO A 162 -11.22 -15.60 8.71
C PRO A 162 -9.81 -15.20 8.21
N PRO A 163 -8.73 -15.83 8.71
CA PRO A 163 -7.36 -15.53 8.30
C PRO A 163 -7.06 -15.89 6.84
N GLU A 164 -7.91 -16.69 6.19
CA GLU A 164 -7.81 -16.95 4.75
C GLU A 164 -8.33 -15.80 3.89
N THR A 165 -8.92 -14.77 4.49
CA THR A 165 -9.33 -13.52 3.83
C THR A 165 -8.25 -12.46 4.04
N LEU A 166 -8.10 -11.53 3.08
CA LEU A 166 -7.10 -10.47 3.21
C LEU A 166 -7.35 -9.60 4.45
N LEU A 167 -8.60 -9.25 4.73
CA LEU A 167 -8.93 -8.43 5.91
C LEU A 167 -8.60 -9.15 7.21
N GLY A 168 -8.97 -10.44 7.36
CA GLY A 168 -8.62 -11.22 8.55
C GLY A 168 -7.12 -11.42 8.69
N ALA A 169 -6.41 -11.69 7.59
CA ALA A 169 -4.95 -11.81 7.59
C ALA A 169 -4.25 -10.49 7.98
N MET A 170 -4.75 -9.35 7.50
CA MET A 170 -4.23 -8.03 7.86
C MET A 170 -4.49 -7.72 9.34
N ALA A 171 -5.69 -8.02 9.85
CA ALA A 171 -6.02 -7.87 11.26
C ALA A 171 -5.11 -8.72 12.17
N ALA A 172 -4.78 -9.94 11.71
CA ALA A 172 -3.80 -10.79 12.37
C ALA A 172 -2.37 -10.24 12.27
N TYR A 173 -2.00 -9.60 11.16
CA TYR A 173 -0.69 -8.98 10.98
C TYR A 173 -0.48 -7.81 11.95
N VAL A 174 -1.42 -6.87 12.00
CA VAL A 174 -1.29 -5.66 12.85
C VAL A 174 -1.30 -5.96 14.35
N SER A 175 -1.81 -7.11 14.77
CA SER A 175 -1.91 -7.50 16.18
C SER A 175 -0.86 -8.54 16.60
N ARG A 176 -0.06 -9.06 15.66
CA ARG A 176 0.99 -10.06 15.93
C ARG A 176 2.25 -9.37 16.41
N GLN A 177 2.78 -9.81 17.55
CA GLN A 177 4.02 -9.30 18.12
C GLN A 177 5.15 -9.26 17.08
N ASN A 178 5.68 -8.06 16.87
CA ASN A 178 6.78 -7.78 15.96
C ASN A 178 7.53 -6.56 16.49
N SER A 179 8.83 -6.71 16.77
CA SER A 179 9.69 -5.63 17.26
C SER A 179 10.01 -4.58 16.19
N ASP A 180 9.93 -4.94 14.91
CA ASP A 180 10.11 -4.04 13.77
C ASP A 180 8.82 -3.98 12.94
N PHE A 181 7.75 -3.52 13.59
CA PHE A 181 6.45 -3.35 12.94
C PHE A 181 6.49 -2.20 11.94
N GLN A 182 6.10 -2.50 10.70
CA GLN A 182 5.92 -1.52 9.64
C GLN A 182 4.49 -1.63 9.09
N PRO A 183 3.91 -0.51 8.61
CA PRO A 183 2.63 -0.56 7.94
C PRO A 183 2.63 -1.55 6.75
N MET A 184 1.48 -2.15 6.44
CA MET A 184 1.39 -3.17 5.39
C MET A 184 0.18 -2.97 4.49
N ASN A 185 0.37 -3.13 3.19
CA ASN A 185 -0.70 -3.18 2.21
C ASN A 185 -1.14 -4.63 1.95
N ALA A 186 -2.33 -4.81 1.38
CA ALA A 186 -2.86 -6.14 1.10
C ALA A 186 -1.96 -6.90 0.11
N ASN A 187 -1.54 -8.10 0.48
CA ASN A 187 -0.76 -8.96 -0.39
C ASN A 187 -0.99 -10.45 -0.07
N PHE A 188 -0.86 -11.30 -1.10
CA PHE A 188 -1.08 -12.76 -0.97
C PHE A 188 -0.10 -13.45 0.00
N GLY A 189 1.01 -12.81 0.37
CA GLY A 189 1.96 -13.35 1.35
C GLY A 189 1.44 -13.35 2.78
N LEU A 190 0.39 -12.57 3.07
CA LEU A 190 -0.28 -12.57 4.37
C LEU A 190 -1.22 -13.78 4.55
N LEU A 191 -1.67 -14.38 3.44
CA LEU A 191 -2.61 -15.48 3.47
C LEU A 191 -1.90 -16.80 3.81
N PRO A 192 -2.56 -17.73 4.52
CA PRO A 192 -2.03 -19.08 4.75
C PRO A 192 -1.65 -19.75 3.42
N PRO A 193 -0.50 -20.42 3.27
CA PRO A 193 -0.04 -20.89 1.96
C PRO A 193 -0.99 -21.88 1.28
N ILE A 194 -0.94 -21.96 -0.05
CA ILE A 194 -1.48 -23.10 -0.82
C ILE A 194 -0.37 -24.15 -0.90
N ALA A 195 -0.64 -25.36 -0.40
CA ALA A 195 0.35 -26.45 -0.36
C ALA A 195 0.75 -26.95 -1.74
N GLU A 196 -0.17 -26.90 -2.71
CA GLU A 196 0.09 -27.34 -4.07
C GLU A 196 1.05 -26.40 -4.81
N ASN A 197 2.00 -26.99 -5.53
CA ASN A 197 2.91 -26.25 -6.40
C ASN A 197 2.20 -25.87 -7.70
N LEU A 198 1.54 -24.70 -7.70
CA LEU A 198 0.75 -24.22 -8.84
C LEU A 198 1.42 -23.01 -9.52
N PRO A 199 1.21 -22.84 -10.84
CA PRO A 199 1.51 -21.60 -11.54
C PRO A 199 0.92 -20.38 -10.82
N LYS A 200 1.64 -19.25 -10.84
CA LYS A 200 1.30 -18.03 -10.08
C LYS A 200 -0.15 -17.59 -10.24
N MET A 201 -0.69 -17.63 -11.45
CA MET A 201 -2.08 -17.22 -11.72
C MET A 201 -3.09 -18.18 -11.09
N GLN A 202 -2.90 -19.48 -11.27
CA GLN A 202 -3.77 -20.51 -10.68
C GLN A 202 -3.72 -20.46 -9.15
N ARG A 203 -2.53 -20.25 -8.57
CA ARG A 203 -2.37 -20.09 -7.12
C ARG A 203 -3.15 -18.88 -6.58
N ARG A 204 -3.12 -17.75 -7.27
CA ARG A 204 -3.90 -16.54 -6.93
C ARG A 204 -5.41 -16.79 -7.01
N GLN A 205 -5.84 -17.53 -8.02
CA GLN A 205 -7.24 -17.92 -8.14
C GLN A 205 -7.69 -18.81 -6.98
N LYS A 206 -6.89 -19.82 -6.59
CA LYS A 206 -7.20 -20.65 -5.42
C LYS A 206 -7.27 -19.85 -4.12
N TYR A 207 -6.39 -18.86 -3.92
CA TYR A 207 -6.51 -17.94 -2.79
C TYR A 207 -7.86 -17.21 -2.78
N SER A 208 -8.29 -16.69 -3.92
CA SER A 208 -9.56 -15.99 -4.07
C SER A 208 -10.76 -16.89 -3.79
N GLU A 209 -10.78 -18.10 -4.37
CA GLU A 209 -11.85 -19.08 -4.17
C GLU A 209 -11.96 -19.51 -2.70
N ARG A 210 -10.82 -19.79 -2.04
CA ARG A 210 -10.78 -20.12 -0.62
C ARG A 210 -11.28 -18.96 0.24
N SER A 211 -10.85 -17.73 -0.06
CA SER A 211 -11.31 -16.52 0.64
C SER A 211 -12.83 -16.36 0.53
N ARG A 212 -13.36 -16.47 -0.70
CA ARG A 212 -14.79 -16.35 -0.97
C ARG A 212 -15.61 -17.41 -0.23
N LYS A 213 -15.16 -18.66 -0.23
CA LYS A 213 -15.83 -19.75 0.51
C LYS A 213 -15.91 -19.44 2.01
N LYS A 214 -14.83 -18.91 2.60
CA LYS A 214 -14.76 -18.55 4.02
C LYS A 214 -15.65 -17.36 4.36
N LEU A 215 -15.70 -16.34 3.51
CA LEU A 215 -16.61 -15.20 3.68
C LEU A 215 -18.09 -15.61 3.58
N LEU A 216 -18.44 -16.48 2.62
CA LEU A 216 -19.81 -16.99 2.50
C LEU A 216 -20.23 -17.81 3.73
N LEU A 217 -19.32 -18.60 4.29
CA LEU A 217 -19.57 -19.34 5.53
C LEU A 217 -19.79 -18.38 6.72
N LEU A 218 -18.93 -17.38 6.86
CA LEU A 218 -19.09 -16.35 7.89
C LEU A 218 -20.45 -15.64 7.75
N ALA A 219 -20.78 -15.17 6.54
CA ALA A 219 -22.02 -14.44 6.30
C ALA A 219 -23.27 -15.25 6.68
N ARG A 220 -23.30 -16.55 6.32
CA ARG A 220 -24.40 -17.46 6.69
C ARG A 220 -24.56 -17.57 8.21
N ASN A 221 -23.46 -17.64 8.95
CA ASN A 221 -23.48 -17.75 10.41
C ASN A 221 -23.92 -16.46 11.11
N LEU A 222 -23.88 -15.31 10.42
CA LEU A 222 -24.33 -14.02 10.98
C LEU A 222 -25.82 -13.73 10.70
N THR A 223 -26.39 -14.36 9.67
CA THR A 223 -27.80 -14.20 9.27
C THR A 223 -28.77 -15.19 9.94
N LEU A 224 -28.25 -16.21 10.62
CA LEU A 224 -29.02 -17.12 11.47
C LEU A 224 -29.01 -16.62 12.92
#